data_AF-A0A7W0WRF7-F1
#
_entry.id   AF-A0A7W0WRF7-F1
#
_cell.length_a   1.000
_cell.length_b   1.000
_cell.length_c   1.000
_cell.angle_alpha   90.00
_cell.angle_beta   90.00
_cell.angle_gamma   90.00
#
_symmetry.space_group_name_H-M   'P 1'
#
loop_
_entity.id
_entity.type
_entity.pdbx_description
1 polymer ?
#
loop_
_entity_poly.entity_id
_entity_poly.type
_entity_poly.pdbx_seq_one_letter_code
_entity_poly.pdbx_strand_id
1 'polypeptide(L)'
;MNSTAPDEELADHFEELCDIAGDNVDTPKKGVKKLGRYMARHLDDILGDFGSTIITIEKVSDDRKHDERARLARDRMQRPWIECQSEWQSFWIAVDEDPEASEMANRAADRLGRTFEIIFNSTKIDLRDLPKAFLTKID
;
A
#
# COMPACT_ATOMS: atom_id res chain seq x y z
N MET A 1 13.07 -23.86 -6.85
CA MET A 1 11.88 -23.14 -6.35
C MET A 1 11.77 -21.90 -7.19
N ASN A 2 10.67 -21.73 -7.95
CA ASN A 2 10.37 -20.44 -8.58
C ASN A 2 10.06 -19.49 -7.43
N SER A 3 11.03 -18.67 -7.02
CA SER A 3 10.72 -17.52 -6.18
C SER A 3 9.92 -16.56 -7.04
N THR A 4 8.72 -16.21 -6.59
CA THR A 4 7.89 -15.15 -7.15
C THR A 4 8.72 -13.85 -7.21
N ALA A 5 8.50 -12.99 -8.21
CA ALA A 5 9.28 -11.75 -8.29
C ALA A 5 8.86 -10.80 -7.14
N PRO A 6 9.77 -9.99 -6.56
CA PRO A 6 9.41 -9.13 -5.42
C PRO A 6 8.26 -8.14 -5.70
N ASP A 7 8.11 -7.71 -6.95
CA ASP A 7 7.00 -6.86 -7.40
C ASP A 7 5.66 -7.61 -7.51
N GLU A 8 5.70 -8.93 -7.69
CA GLU A 8 4.51 -9.79 -7.60
C GLU A 8 4.15 -10.05 -6.13
N GLU A 9 5.12 -10.32 -5.25
CA GLU A 9 4.88 -10.48 -3.80
C GLU A 9 4.29 -9.19 -3.19
N LEU A 10 4.83 -8.03 -3.59
CA LEU A 10 4.26 -6.74 -3.20
C LEU A 10 2.84 -6.52 -3.76
N ALA A 11 2.56 -6.99 -4.97
CA ALA A 11 1.21 -6.91 -5.55
C ALA A 11 0.22 -7.77 -4.75
N ASP A 12 0.60 -8.98 -4.32
CA ASP A 12 -0.23 -9.85 -3.47
C ASP A 12 -0.59 -9.15 -2.14
N HIS A 13 0.36 -8.41 -1.55
CA HIS A 13 0.07 -7.60 -0.37
C HIS A 13 -0.97 -6.50 -0.63
N PHE A 14 -0.96 -5.89 -1.82
CA PHE A 14 -1.95 -4.88 -2.20
C PHE A 14 -3.32 -5.48 -2.47
N GLU A 15 -3.38 -6.67 -3.08
CA GLU A 15 -4.62 -7.43 -3.26
C GLU A 15 -5.29 -7.72 -1.90
N GLU A 16 -4.52 -8.18 -0.90
CA GLU A 16 -5.07 -8.43 0.44
C GLU A 16 -5.56 -7.15 1.14
N LEU A 17 -4.87 -6.01 0.96
CA LEU A 17 -5.35 -4.72 1.47
C LEU A 17 -6.68 -4.31 0.82
N CYS A 18 -6.78 -4.49 -0.50
CA CYS A 18 -8.00 -4.27 -1.27
C CYS A 18 -9.15 -5.16 -0.79
N ASP A 19 -8.90 -6.45 -0.59
CA ASP A 19 -9.89 -7.42 -0.10
C ASP A 19 -10.40 -7.03 1.29
N ILE A 20 -9.50 -6.64 2.20
CA ILE A 20 -9.91 -6.15 3.52
C ILE A 20 -10.82 -4.92 3.41
N ALA A 21 -10.54 -3.99 2.50
CA ALA A 21 -11.37 -2.81 2.30
C ALA A 21 -12.75 -3.18 1.72
N GLY A 22 -12.77 -3.94 0.62
CA GLY A 22 -14.00 -4.38 -0.05
C GLY A 22 -14.93 -5.18 0.88
N ASP A 23 -14.38 -6.13 1.65
CA ASP A 23 -15.13 -6.97 2.59
C ASP A 23 -15.74 -6.19 3.77
N ASN A 24 -15.35 -4.94 3.99
CA ASN A 24 -15.69 -4.21 5.20
C ASN A 24 -16.30 -2.83 4.93
N VAL A 25 -16.84 -2.57 3.74
CA VAL A 25 -17.62 -1.35 3.42
C VAL A 25 -18.79 -1.18 4.40
N ASP A 26 -19.57 -2.24 4.65
CA ASP A 26 -20.70 -2.20 5.59
C ASP A 26 -20.28 -2.31 7.08
N THR A 27 -19.00 -2.60 7.35
CA THR A 27 -18.47 -2.72 8.71
C THR A 27 -17.15 -1.96 8.88
N PRO A 28 -17.14 -0.63 8.65
CA PRO A 28 -15.91 0.15 8.48
C PRO A 28 -14.97 0.06 9.69
N LYS A 29 -15.51 0.09 10.91
CA LYS A 29 -14.75 -0.13 12.15
C LYS A 29 -13.99 -1.46 12.19
N LYS A 30 -14.58 -2.55 11.68
CA LYS A 30 -13.93 -3.86 11.60
C LYS A 30 -12.83 -3.83 10.54
N GLY A 31 -13.09 -3.20 9.40
CA GLY A 31 -12.11 -2.99 8.32
C GLY A 31 -10.88 -2.24 8.80
N VAL A 32 -11.04 -1.08 9.47
CA VAL A 32 -9.90 -0.29 10.00
C VAL A 32 -9.04 -1.13 10.96
N LYS A 33 -9.66 -1.93 11.83
CA LYS A 33 -8.92 -2.84 12.73
C LYS A 33 -8.18 -3.93 11.98
N LYS A 34 -8.76 -4.47 10.91
CA LYS A 34 -8.11 -5.50 10.08
C LYS A 34 -6.93 -4.91 9.31
N LEU A 35 -7.12 -3.79 8.61
CA LEU A 35 -6.05 -3.08 7.90
C LEU A 35 -4.88 -2.77 8.85
N GLY A 36 -5.18 -2.18 10.01
CA GLY A 36 -4.14 -1.86 11.00
C GLY A 36 -3.38 -3.10 11.50
N ARG A 37 -4.05 -4.24 11.70
CA ARG A 37 -3.38 -5.49 12.10
C ARG A 37 -2.56 -6.10 10.97
N TYR A 38 -3.05 -6.04 9.74
CA TYR A 38 -2.34 -6.55 8.59
C TYR A 38 -1.05 -5.74 8.37
N MET A 39 -1.17 -4.42 8.34
CA MET A 39 -0.02 -3.51 8.24
C MET A 39 0.97 -3.74 9.39
N ALA A 40 0.52 -3.85 10.64
CA ALA A 40 1.42 -4.09 11.77
C ALA A 40 2.17 -5.43 11.71
N ARG A 41 1.67 -6.41 10.94
CA ARG A 41 2.27 -7.73 10.80
C ARG A 41 3.19 -7.84 9.57
N HIS A 42 2.88 -7.11 8.49
CA HIS A 42 3.50 -7.29 7.18
C HIS A 42 4.20 -6.03 6.65
N LEU A 43 4.31 -4.97 7.46
CA LEU A 43 4.96 -3.74 7.00
C LEU A 43 6.44 -3.95 6.66
N ASP A 44 7.14 -4.82 7.39
CA ASP A 44 8.52 -5.20 7.07
C ASP A 44 8.62 -5.99 5.76
N ASP A 45 7.71 -6.94 5.53
CA ASP A 45 7.61 -7.67 4.25
C ASP A 45 7.37 -6.69 3.09
N ILE A 46 6.33 -5.84 3.18
CA ILE A 46 5.98 -4.85 2.16
C ILE A 46 7.16 -3.92 1.83
N LEU A 47 7.86 -3.40 2.84
CA LEU A 47 9.02 -2.53 2.64
C LEU A 47 10.22 -3.30 2.07
N GLY A 48 10.39 -4.56 2.49
CA GLY A 48 11.40 -5.48 1.99
C GLY A 48 11.21 -5.80 0.51
N ASP A 49 9.98 -6.09 0.10
CA ASP A 49 9.62 -6.42 -1.28
C ASP A 49 9.73 -5.20 -2.19
N PHE A 50 9.33 -4.03 -1.69
CA PHE A 50 9.53 -2.77 -2.39
C PHE A 50 11.02 -2.46 -2.62
N GLY A 51 11.84 -2.57 -1.57
CA GLY A 51 13.29 -2.39 -1.69
C GLY A 51 13.94 -3.42 -2.62
N SER A 52 13.52 -4.68 -2.53
CA SER A 52 14.00 -5.78 -3.37
C SER A 52 13.59 -5.61 -4.84
N THR A 53 12.42 -5.04 -5.10
CA THR A 53 11.96 -4.65 -6.44
C THR A 53 12.90 -3.63 -7.05
N ILE A 54 13.22 -2.55 -6.31
CA ILE A 54 14.16 -1.51 -6.77
C ILE A 54 15.53 -2.13 -7.06
N ILE A 55 16.08 -2.91 -6.14
CA ILE A 55 17.37 -3.58 -6.33
C ILE A 55 17.36 -4.46 -7.59
N THR A 56 16.26 -5.16 -7.86
CA THR A 56 16.13 -6.03 -9.03
C THR A 56 16.13 -5.23 -10.33
N ILE A 57 15.48 -4.07 -10.35
CA ILE A 57 15.47 -3.14 -11.49
C ILE A 57 16.88 -2.58 -11.72
N GLU A 58 17.50 -2.01 -10.67
CA GLU A 58 18.80 -1.31 -10.75
C GLU A 58 19.99 -2.24 -11.06
N LYS A 59 19.85 -3.54 -10.83
CA LYS A 59 20.87 -4.53 -11.24
C LYS A 59 20.95 -4.72 -12.76
N VAL A 60 19.96 -4.24 -13.52
CA VAL A 60 19.96 -4.36 -14.99
C VAL A 60 20.82 -3.26 -15.59
N SER A 61 22.00 -3.62 -16.11
CA SER A 61 22.97 -2.64 -16.64
C SER A 61 22.66 -2.09 -18.03
N ASP A 62 21.71 -2.68 -18.75
CA ASP A 62 21.27 -2.19 -20.06
C ASP A 62 20.05 -1.28 -19.86
N ASP A 63 20.19 0.00 -20.18
CA ASP A 63 19.16 1.03 -19.92
C ASP A 63 17.78 0.67 -20.49
N ARG A 64 17.73 0.05 -21.69
CA ARG A 64 16.45 -0.32 -22.28
C ARG A 64 15.80 -1.47 -21.52
N LYS A 65 16.58 -2.48 -21.14
CA LYS A 65 16.08 -3.62 -20.34
C LYS A 65 15.72 -3.20 -18.92
N HIS A 66 16.47 -2.25 -18.36
CA HIS A 66 16.19 -1.62 -17.08
C HIS A 66 14.79 -0.99 -17.11
N ASP A 67 14.53 -0.15 -18.11
CA ASP A 67 13.23 0.51 -18.27
C ASP A 67 12.09 -0.48 -18.53
N GLU A 68 12.32 -1.52 -19.32
CA GLU A 68 11.34 -2.60 -19.54
C GLU A 68 10.99 -3.31 -18.23
N ARG A 69 11.99 -3.60 -17.38
CA ARG A 69 11.79 -4.22 -16.07
C ARG A 69 11.06 -3.30 -15.10
N ALA A 70 11.37 -2.01 -15.11
CA ALA A 70 10.70 -0.99 -14.30
C ALA A 70 9.23 -0.84 -14.68
N ARG A 71 8.91 -0.77 -15.99
CA ARG A 71 7.51 -0.72 -16.46
C ARG A 71 6.74 -1.99 -16.07
N LEU A 72 7.35 -3.16 -16.19
CA LEU A 72 6.72 -4.41 -15.74
C LEU A 72 6.40 -4.41 -14.25
N ALA A 73 7.36 -3.98 -13.40
CA ALA A 73 7.15 -3.86 -11.96
C ALA A 73 6.02 -2.88 -11.64
N ARG A 74 6.02 -1.70 -12.27
CA ARG A 74 4.95 -0.72 -12.13
C ARG A 74 3.59 -1.33 -12.47
N ASP A 75 3.46 -1.96 -13.64
CA ASP A 75 2.18 -2.48 -14.11
C ASP A 75 1.63 -3.57 -13.16
N ARG A 76 2.51 -4.42 -12.61
CA ARG A 76 2.14 -5.43 -11.61
C ARG A 76 1.70 -4.82 -10.29
N MET A 77 2.46 -3.87 -9.75
CA MET A 77 2.14 -3.20 -8.49
C MET A 77 0.89 -2.31 -8.59
N GLN A 78 0.63 -1.71 -9.76
CA GLN A 78 -0.53 -0.84 -9.95
C GLN A 78 -1.83 -1.60 -10.17
N ARG A 79 -1.77 -2.79 -10.77
CA ARG A 79 -2.97 -3.56 -11.15
C ARG A 79 -3.94 -3.78 -9.98
N PRO A 80 -3.52 -4.25 -8.79
CA PRO A 80 -4.44 -4.44 -7.66
C PRO A 80 -5.18 -3.16 -7.26
N TRP A 81 -4.46 -2.04 -7.22
CA TRP A 81 -5.04 -0.73 -6.87
C TRP A 81 -6.04 -0.21 -7.90
N ILE A 82 -5.78 -0.47 -9.18
CA ILE A 82 -6.70 -0.12 -10.27
C ILE A 82 -7.96 -0.97 -10.18
N GLU A 83 -7.79 -2.29 -10.01
CA GLU A 83 -8.90 -3.25 -9.96
C GLU A 83 -9.82 -3.01 -8.75
N CYS A 84 -9.26 -2.63 -7.60
CA CYS A 84 -10.03 -2.42 -6.36
C CYS A 84 -10.39 -0.95 -6.07
N GLN A 85 -10.12 -0.04 -7.02
CA GLN A 85 -10.20 1.41 -6.78
C GLN A 85 -11.57 1.83 -6.21
N SER A 86 -12.65 1.27 -6.74
CA SER A 86 -14.02 1.60 -6.34
C SER A 86 -14.30 1.15 -4.92
N GLU A 87 -13.98 -0.11 -4.60
CA GLU A 87 -14.17 -0.73 -3.30
C GLU A 87 -13.34 -0.01 -2.22
N TRP A 88 -12.09 0.31 -2.54
CA TRP A 88 -11.22 1.09 -1.66
C TRP A 88 -11.82 2.47 -1.35
N GLN A 89 -12.32 3.18 -2.36
CA GLN A 89 -12.99 4.47 -2.17
C GLN A 89 -14.27 4.34 -1.34
N SER A 90 -15.13 3.38 -1.66
CA SER A 90 -16.37 3.12 -0.91
C SER A 90 -16.09 2.80 0.55
N PHE A 91 -15.06 2.01 0.83
CA PHE A 91 -14.64 1.69 2.20
C PHE A 91 -14.24 2.95 2.97
N TRP A 92 -13.39 3.81 2.39
CA TRP A 92 -12.96 5.03 3.09
C TRP A 92 -14.07 6.07 3.25
N ILE A 93 -15.03 6.14 2.31
CA ILE A 93 -16.26 6.93 2.49
C ILE A 93 -17.04 6.41 3.70
N ALA A 94 -17.25 5.09 3.80
CA ALA A 94 -17.93 4.48 4.94
C ALA A 94 -17.17 4.72 6.27
N VAL A 95 -15.83 4.71 6.24
CA VAL A 95 -15.01 5.08 7.40
C VAL A 95 -15.21 6.53 7.81
N ASP A 96 -15.30 7.46 6.86
CA ASP A 96 -15.51 8.88 7.15
C ASP A 96 -16.93 9.16 7.68
N GLU A 97 -17.93 8.39 7.25
CA GLU A 97 -19.31 8.49 7.72
C GLU A 97 -19.55 7.83 9.10
N ASP A 98 -18.68 6.90 9.54
CA ASP A 98 -18.70 6.30 10.88
C ASP A 98 -17.74 7.05 11.82
N PRO A 99 -18.24 7.80 12.83
CA PRO A 99 -17.39 8.60 13.71
C PRO A 99 -16.35 7.77 14.49
N GLU A 100 -16.68 6.55 14.88
CA GLU A 100 -15.76 5.69 15.64
C GLU A 100 -14.68 5.11 14.72
N ALA A 101 -15.05 4.68 13.51
CA ALA A 101 -14.10 4.20 12.52
C ALA A 101 -13.15 5.33 12.07
N SER A 102 -13.68 6.52 11.80
CA SER A 102 -12.91 7.71 11.44
C SER A 102 -11.90 8.08 12.53
N GLU A 103 -12.34 8.18 13.80
CA GLU A 103 -11.45 8.49 14.92
C GLU A 103 -10.35 7.41 15.09
N MET A 104 -10.68 6.15 14.84
CA MET A 104 -9.72 5.06 14.88
C MET A 104 -8.66 5.16 13.79
N ALA A 105 -9.08 5.43 12.55
CA ALA A 105 -8.18 5.63 11.42
C ALA A 105 -7.26 6.84 11.64
N ASN A 106 -7.83 7.97 12.08
CA ASN A 106 -7.07 9.19 12.36
C ASN A 106 -6.03 8.99 13.46
N ARG A 107 -6.39 8.31 14.56
CA ARG A 107 -5.42 7.98 15.63
C ARG A 107 -4.30 7.07 15.15
N ALA A 108 -4.60 6.12 14.25
CA ALA A 108 -3.58 5.25 13.68
C ALA A 108 -2.62 6.06 12.79
N ALA A 109 -3.13 6.92 11.92
CA ALA A 109 -2.33 7.82 11.08
C ALA A 109 -1.47 8.78 11.92
N ASP A 110 -2.03 9.41 12.95
CA ASP A 110 -1.28 10.29 13.86
C ASP A 110 -0.18 9.56 14.63
N ARG A 111 -0.42 8.32 15.02
CA ARG A 111 0.60 7.50 15.68
C ARG A 111 1.73 7.16 14.70
N LEU A 112 1.40 6.73 13.48
CA LEU A 112 2.39 6.42 12.45
C LEU A 112 3.19 7.67 12.05
N GLY A 113 2.51 8.78 11.82
CA GLY A 113 3.14 10.06 11.50
C GLY A 113 4.13 10.49 12.58
N ARG A 114 3.78 10.37 13.87
CA ARG A 114 4.73 10.61 14.97
C ARG A 114 5.93 9.68 14.95
N THR A 115 5.76 8.41 14.57
CA THR A 115 6.90 7.48 14.42
C THR A 115 7.86 7.98 13.34
N PHE A 116 7.35 8.39 12.18
CA PHE A 116 8.19 8.97 11.12
C PHE A 116 8.85 10.28 11.57
N GLU A 117 8.12 11.15 12.27
CA GLU A 117 8.63 12.42 12.79
C GLU A 117 9.77 12.19 13.80
N ILE A 118 9.65 11.19 14.68
CA ILE A 118 10.70 10.81 15.62
C ILE A 118 11.94 10.25 14.91
N ILE A 119 11.74 9.38 13.91
CA ILE A 119 12.86 8.69 13.23
C ILE A 119 13.59 9.63 12.26
N PHE A 120 12.85 10.42 11.50
CA PHE A 120 13.38 11.19 10.36
C PHE A 120 13.36 12.70 10.57
N ASN A 121 12.82 13.19 11.69
CA ASN A 121 12.64 14.62 11.96
C ASN A 121 11.84 15.32 10.82
N SER A 122 10.85 14.63 10.23
CA SER A 122 10.05 15.09 9.07
C SER A 122 8.59 14.57 9.05
N THR A 123 7.78 15.04 8.10
CA THR A 123 6.29 15.09 8.10
C THR A 123 5.52 13.75 8.03
N LYS A 124 4.22 13.79 8.41
CA LYS A 124 3.26 12.66 8.53
C LYS A 124 3.00 11.89 7.22
N ILE A 125 2.86 10.56 7.34
CA ILE A 125 2.33 9.66 6.29
C ILE A 125 0.91 9.22 6.67
N ASP A 126 -0.04 9.30 5.72
CA ASP A 126 -1.42 8.81 5.86
C ASP A 126 -1.64 7.53 5.03
N LEU A 127 -2.29 6.51 5.64
CA LEU A 127 -2.65 5.26 4.96
C LEU A 127 -3.64 5.49 3.81
N ARG A 128 -4.45 6.55 3.87
CA ARG A 128 -5.39 6.95 2.81
C ARG A 128 -4.68 7.31 1.50
N ASP A 129 -3.43 7.77 1.59
CA ASP A 129 -2.65 8.22 0.44
C ASP A 129 -1.81 7.11 -0.20
N LEU A 130 -1.85 5.88 0.32
CA LEU A 130 -1.08 4.75 -0.22
C LEU A 130 -1.31 4.54 -1.74
N PRO A 131 -2.54 4.49 -2.27
CA PRO A 131 -2.73 4.35 -3.71
C PRO A 131 -2.11 5.50 -4.50
N LYS A 132 -2.14 6.74 -3.99
CA LYS A 132 -1.54 7.89 -4.67
C LYS A 132 -0.02 7.77 -4.81
N ALA A 133 0.64 7.15 -3.82
CA ALA A 133 2.08 6.91 -3.87
C ALA A 133 2.48 5.90 -4.97
N PHE A 134 1.56 4.98 -5.34
CA PHE A 134 1.81 3.95 -6.37
C PHE A 134 1.17 4.27 -7.73
N LEU A 135 0.14 5.11 -7.78
CA LEU A 135 -0.65 5.45 -8.98
C LEU A 135 -0.24 6.77 -9.65
N THR A 136 0.74 7.51 -9.11
CA THR A 136 1.24 8.72 -9.77
C THR A 136 1.76 8.38 -11.17
N LYS A 137 1.18 9.03 -12.18
CA LYS A 137 1.79 9.09 -13.50
C LYS A 137 3.15 9.76 -13.34
N ILE A 138 4.21 9.03 -13.66
CA ILE A 138 5.48 9.65 -14.04
C ILE A 138 5.22 10.16 -15.46
N ASP A 139 5.05 11.47 -15.60
CA ASP A 139 4.98 12.15 -16.91
C ASP A 139 6.26 11.90 -17.73
#